data_AF-A0A7S0PXY9-F1
#
_entry.id   AF-A0A7S0PXY9-F1
#
_cell.length_a   1.000
_cell.length_b   1.000
_cell.length_c   1.000
_cell.angle_alpha   90.00
_cell.angle_beta   90.00
_cell.angle_gamma   90.00
#
_symmetry.space_group_name_H-M   'P 1'
#
loop_
_entity.id
_entity.type
_entity.pdbx_description
1 polymer ?
#
loop_
_entity_poly.entity_id
_entity_poly.type
_entity_poly.pdbx_seq_one_letter_code
_entity_poly.pdbx_strand_id
1 'polypeptide(L)'
;DIFERESRVLFISIHRLGKGFFPGTGAADELGSADGRGRTVNVPWQQAGLGDDDYSAAFELVVLPLLEEFEPQLVLVSAGFDAAAGDPQGKMRVTSEGFAQM
;
A
#
# COMPACT_ATOMS: atom_id res chain seq x y z
N ASP A 1 4.99 -3.46 12.12
CA ASP A 1 5.58 -4.35 13.14
C ASP A 1 7.11 -4.39 13.07
N ILE A 2 7.74 -5.16 12.17
CA ILE A 2 9.23 -5.31 12.14
C ILE A 2 9.98 -3.96 11.99
N PHE A 3 9.49 -3.06 11.15
CA PHE A 3 10.10 -1.75 10.88
C PHE A 3 9.41 -0.58 11.59
N GLU A 4 8.46 -0.84 12.49
CA GLU A 4 7.59 0.21 13.04
C GLU A 4 8.36 1.34 13.74
N ARG A 5 9.52 1.01 14.32
CA ARG A 5 10.39 1.94 15.05
C ARG A 5 11.63 2.36 14.28
N GLU A 6 11.79 1.92 13.04
CA GLU A 6 13.00 2.13 12.23
C GLU A 6 12.85 3.36 11.33
N SER A 7 13.67 4.38 11.56
CA SER A 7 13.62 5.63 10.80
C SER A 7 14.22 5.50 9.39
N ARG A 8 15.06 4.48 9.16
CA ARG A 8 15.76 4.22 7.89
C ARG A 8 14.94 3.41 6.89
N VAL A 9 13.72 2.99 7.24
CA VAL A 9 12.87 2.20 6.36
C VAL A 9 11.53 2.90 6.20
N LEU A 10 11.21 3.31 4.99
CA LEU A 10 9.85 3.72 4.62
C LEU A 10 9.07 2.48 4.17
N PHE A 11 8.02 2.14 4.91
CA PHE A 11 7.07 1.10 4.55
C PHE A 11 5.80 1.74 3.98
N ILE A 12 5.45 1.40 2.75
CA ILE A 12 4.22 1.83 2.08
C ILE A 12 3.39 0.60 1.74
N SER A 13 2.10 0.62 2.07
CA SER A 13 1.19 -0.47 1.73
C SER A 13 -0.14 0.05 1.21
N ILE A 14 -0.51 -0.37 -0.01
CA ILE A 14 -1.84 -0.21 -0.58
C ILE A 14 -2.56 -1.54 -0.40
N HIS A 15 -3.68 -1.54 0.31
CA HIS A 15 -4.39 -2.78 0.64
C HIS A 15 -5.86 -2.50 0.93
N ARG A 16 -6.67 -3.56 0.88
CA ARG A 16 -8.04 -3.48 1.35
C ARG A 16 -8.10 -3.56 2.87
N LEU A 17 -8.88 -2.68 3.48
CA LEU A 17 -9.17 -2.68 4.90
C LEU A 17 -10.68 -2.67 5.11
N GLY A 18 -11.20 -3.58 5.92
CA GLY A 18 -12.63 -3.62 6.20
C GLY A 18 -12.99 -4.70 7.21
N LYS A 19 -14.21 -4.62 7.75
CA LYS A 19 -14.69 -5.57 8.76
C LYS A 19 -14.64 -7.00 8.23
N GLY A 20 -13.90 -7.87 8.93
CA GLY A 20 -13.74 -9.28 8.58
C GLY A 20 -12.77 -9.53 7.42
N PHE A 21 -12.03 -8.51 6.97
CA PHE A 21 -10.95 -8.67 6.01
C PHE A 21 -9.62 -8.84 6.75
N PHE A 22 -8.89 -9.90 6.43
CA PHE A 22 -7.59 -10.16 7.03
C PHE A 22 -6.58 -9.09 6.60
N PRO A 23 -5.63 -8.67 7.46
CA PRO A 23 -5.45 -9.05 8.87
C PRO A 23 -6.26 -8.18 9.86
N GLY A 24 -6.92 -7.13 9.38
CA GLY A 24 -7.67 -6.18 10.23
C GLY A 24 -6.83 -5.04 10.79
N THR A 25 -5.61 -4.84 10.28
CA THR A 25 -4.69 -3.74 10.60
C THR A 25 -4.30 -2.99 9.32
N GLY A 26 -3.57 -1.89 9.43
CA GLY A 26 -3.20 -1.03 8.29
C GLY A 26 -4.11 0.17 8.12
N ALA A 27 -4.71 0.66 9.21
CA ALA A 27 -5.45 1.92 9.16
C ALA A 27 -4.52 3.09 8.79
N ALA A 28 -5.11 4.15 8.22
CA ALA A 28 -4.35 5.30 7.73
C ALA A 28 -3.64 6.08 8.87
N ASP A 29 -4.09 5.92 10.11
CA ASP A 29 -3.51 6.51 11.32
C ASP A 29 -2.47 5.61 12.01
N GLU A 30 -2.21 4.41 11.48
CA GLU A 30 -1.08 3.56 11.89
C GLU A 30 0.22 4.06 11.24
N LEU A 31 0.85 5.05 11.88
CA LEU A 31 1.97 5.82 11.30
C LEU A 31 3.36 5.33 11.74
N GLY A 32 3.47 4.19 12.40
CA GLY A 32 4.69 3.78 13.09
C GLY A 32 4.90 4.48 14.44
N SER A 33 5.98 4.16 15.14
CA SER A 33 6.22 4.59 16.51
C SER A 33 7.68 4.98 16.78
N ALA A 34 7.91 5.70 17.89
CA ALA A 34 9.23 6.23 18.26
C ALA A 34 9.90 6.96 17.07
N ASP A 35 11.16 6.62 16.77
CA ASP A 35 11.93 7.24 15.70
C ASP A 35 11.41 6.88 14.30
N GLY A 36 10.62 5.80 14.18
CA GLY A 36 9.97 5.36 12.94
C GLY A 36 8.62 6.03 12.67
N ARG A 37 8.14 6.95 13.53
CA ARG A 37 6.87 7.64 13.29
C ARG A 37 6.92 8.45 11.99
N GLY A 38 5.90 8.30 11.15
CA GLY A 38 5.83 8.85 9.80
C GLY A 38 6.49 7.98 8.73
N ARG A 39 7.07 6.83 9.12
CA ARG A 39 7.72 5.89 8.18
C ARG A 39 6.89 4.66 7.84
N THR A 40 5.69 4.57 8.39
CA THR A 40 4.67 3.59 7.97
C THR A 40 3.53 4.38 7.33
N VAL A 41 3.25 4.09 6.06
CA VAL A 41 2.20 4.75 5.27
C VAL A 41 1.27 3.69 4.73
N ASN A 42 0.02 3.74 5.16
CA ASN A 42 -1.02 2.84 4.70
C ASN A 42 -2.00 3.59 3.81
N VAL A 43 -2.38 2.98 2.69
CA VAL A 43 -3.45 3.41 1.79
C VAL A 43 -4.57 2.37 1.86
N PRO A 44 -5.49 2.48 2.84
CA PRO A 44 -6.49 1.46 3.11
C PRO A 44 -7.76 1.67 2.28
N TRP A 45 -7.97 0.80 1.31
CA TRP A 45 -9.21 0.73 0.55
C TRP A 45 -10.35 0.19 1.41
N GLN A 46 -11.27 1.09 1.76
CA GLN A 46 -12.43 0.78 2.62
C GLN A 46 -13.50 -0.09 1.92
N GLN A 47 -13.41 -0.19 0.59
CA GLN A 47 -14.35 -0.94 -0.22
C GLN A 47 -13.62 -1.83 -1.24
N ALA A 48 -14.32 -2.85 -1.70
CA ALA A 48 -13.83 -3.73 -2.75
C ALA A 48 -14.06 -3.10 -4.14
N GLY A 49 -13.38 -3.65 -5.15
CA GLY A 49 -13.68 -3.38 -6.54
C GLY A 49 -13.05 -2.11 -7.12
N LEU A 50 -12.09 -1.48 -6.42
CA LEU A 50 -11.24 -0.45 -7.02
C LEU A 50 -10.37 -1.08 -8.11
N GLY A 51 -10.06 -0.32 -9.13
CA GLY A 51 -9.34 -0.76 -10.33
C GLY A 51 -8.14 0.12 -10.67
N ASP A 52 -7.68 0.03 -11.91
CA ASP A 52 -6.42 0.61 -12.37
C ASP A 52 -6.28 2.10 -12.06
N ASP A 53 -7.31 2.90 -12.32
CA ASP A 53 -7.27 4.36 -12.09
C ASP A 53 -7.14 4.70 -10.60
N ASP A 54 -7.79 3.94 -9.71
CA ASP A 54 -7.70 4.17 -8.27
C ASP A 54 -6.29 3.85 -7.74
N TYR A 55 -5.70 2.77 -8.25
CA TYR A 55 -4.34 2.37 -7.90
C TYR A 55 -3.30 3.32 -8.49
N SER A 56 -3.49 3.74 -9.74
CA SER A 56 -2.64 4.76 -10.39
C SER A 56 -2.65 6.06 -9.60
N ALA A 57 -3.84 6.51 -9.16
CA ALA A 57 -3.96 7.69 -8.30
C ALA A 57 -3.24 7.52 -6.95
N ALA A 58 -3.28 6.33 -6.33
CA ALA A 58 -2.50 6.07 -5.12
C ALA A 58 -1.00 6.16 -5.36
N PHE A 59 -0.53 5.66 -6.50
CA PHE A 59 0.88 5.78 -6.89
C PHE A 59 1.28 7.23 -7.11
N GLU A 60 0.54 7.97 -7.93
CA GLU A 60 0.83 9.36 -8.29
C GLU A 60 0.74 10.32 -7.10
N LEU A 61 -0.27 10.14 -6.23
CA LEU A 61 -0.56 11.09 -5.16
C LEU A 61 0.11 10.73 -3.83
N VAL A 62 0.55 9.47 -3.65
CA VAL A 62 1.11 9.01 -2.37
C VAL A 62 2.47 8.36 -2.57
N VAL A 63 2.57 7.31 -3.39
CA VAL A 63 3.81 6.51 -3.48
C VAL A 63 4.96 7.33 -4.06
N LEU A 64 4.79 7.91 -5.25
CA LEU A 64 5.86 8.63 -5.93
C LEU A 64 6.37 9.84 -5.15
N PRO A 65 5.51 10.74 -4.62
CA PRO A 65 5.99 11.87 -3.82
C PRO A 65 6.76 11.44 -2.56
N LEU A 66 6.33 10.35 -1.90
CA LEU A 66 7.03 9.85 -0.72
C LEU A 66 8.37 9.20 -1.07
N LEU A 67 8.48 8.52 -2.21
CA LEU A 67 9.77 8.00 -2.68
C LEU A 67 10.73 9.13 -3.05
N GLU A 68 10.23 10.20 -3.67
CA GLU A 68 11.03 11.41 -3.95
C GLU A 68 11.51 12.08 -2.66
N GLU A 69 10.65 12.22 -1.64
CA GLU A 69 11.03 12.81 -0.36
C GLU A 69 12.00 11.92 0.44
N PHE A 70 11.81 10.60 0.38
CA PHE A 70 12.60 9.65 1.17
C PHE A 70 13.97 9.34 0.57
N GLU A 71 14.13 9.51 -0.75
CA GLU A 71 15.35 9.22 -1.51
C GLU A 71 15.95 7.82 -1.19
N PRO A 72 15.19 6.71 -1.38
CA PRO A 72 15.65 5.39 -1.01
C PRO A 72 16.85 4.93 -1.86
N GLN A 73 17.82 4.29 -1.21
CA GLN A 73 18.95 3.65 -1.91
C GLN A 73 18.60 2.26 -2.47
N LEU A 74 17.52 1.66 -1.97
CA LEU A 74 17.01 0.35 -2.38
C LEU A 74 15.48 0.34 -2.22
N VAL A 75 14.79 -0.17 -3.24
CA VAL A 75 13.34 -0.40 -3.20
C VAL A 75 13.08 -1.91 -3.24
N LEU A 76 12.28 -2.40 -2.30
CA LEU A 76 11.81 -3.79 -2.27
C LEU A 76 10.30 -3.79 -2.52
N VAL A 77 9.87 -4.49 -3.58
CA VAL A 77 8.46 -4.54 -3.97
C VAL A 77 7.88 -5.90 -3.61
N SER A 78 6.83 -5.91 -2.78
CA SER A 78 6.02 -7.09 -2.52
C SER A 78 4.92 -7.20 -3.60
N ALA A 79 5.23 -7.90 -4.69
CA ALA A 79 4.33 -8.04 -5.86
C ALA A 79 3.25 -9.12 -5.66
N GLY A 80 2.29 -8.86 -4.77
CA GLY A 80 1.09 -9.69 -4.62
C GLY A 80 0.06 -9.40 -5.71
N PHE A 81 -0.59 -10.44 -6.26
CA PHE A 81 -1.57 -10.32 -7.34
C PHE A 81 -3.02 -10.56 -6.89
N ASP A 82 -3.30 -10.60 -5.59
CA ASP A 82 -4.67 -10.78 -5.06
C ASP A 82 -5.59 -9.57 -5.34
N ALA A 83 -5.03 -8.42 -5.74
CA ALA A 83 -5.80 -7.30 -6.28
C ALA A 83 -6.26 -7.49 -7.75
N ALA A 84 -5.87 -8.58 -8.42
CA ALA A 84 -6.25 -8.83 -9.80
C ALA A 84 -7.76 -8.97 -9.97
N ALA A 85 -8.25 -8.47 -11.10
CA ALA A 85 -9.63 -8.65 -11.51
C ALA A 85 -9.98 -10.15 -11.59
N GLY A 86 -10.98 -10.56 -10.79
CA GLY A 86 -11.41 -11.96 -10.71
C GLY A 86 -10.77 -12.76 -9.58
N ASP A 87 -9.82 -12.18 -8.83
CA ASP A 87 -9.27 -12.84 -7.63
C ASP A 87 -10.36 -12.99 -6.53
N PRO A 88 -10.53 -14.19 -5.95
CA PRO A 88 -11.58 -14.46 -4.96
C PRO A 88 -11.29 -13.84 -3.57
N GLN A 89 -10.04 -13.52 -3.27
CA GLN A 89 -9.60 -13.02 -1.97
C GLN A 89 -9.63 -11.49 -1.94
N GLY A 90 -8.85 -10.82 -2.80
CA GLY A 90 -8.72 -9.37 -2.75
C GLY A 90 -9.99 -8.65 -3.22
N LYS A 91 -10.71 -9.23 -4.19
CA LYS A 91 -11.97 -8.70 -4.74
C LYS A 91 -11.82 -7.29 -5.31
N MET A 92 -10.65 -7.00 -5.86
CA MET A 92 -10.35 -5.75 -6.56
C MET A 92 -10.51 -5.98 -8.07
N ARG A 93 -10.25 -4.95 -8.88
CA ARG A 93 -10.42 -4.98 -10.34
C ARG A 93 -9.17 -4.51 -11.07
N VAL A 94 -7.99 -4.73 -10.52
CA VAL A 94 -6.73 -4.35 -11.18
C VAL A 94 -6.49 -5.29 -12.35
N THR A 95 -6.25 -4.73 -13.54
CA THR A 95 -5.94 -5.48 -14.74
C THR A 95 -4.44 -5.78 -14.83
N SER A 96 -4.05 -6.64 -15.76
CA SER A 96 -2.63 -6.88 -16.06
C SER A 96 -1.90 -5.59 -16.45
N GLU A 97 -2.57 -4.73 -17.20
CA GLU A 97 -2.07 -3.43 -17.64
C GLU A 97 -1.92 -2.48 -16.45
N GLY A 98 -2.88 -2.46 -15.53
CA GLY A 98 -2.78 -1.70 -14.28
C GLY A 98 -1.57 -2.13 -13.45
N PHE A 99 -1.36 -3.45 -13.28
CA PHE A 99 -0.14 -3.96 -12.61
C PHE A 99 1.16 -3.60 -13.32
N ALA A 100 1.15 -3.44 -14.64
CA ALA A 100 2.34 -3.07 -15.40
C ALA A 100 2.67 -1.56 -15.35
N GLN A 101 1.69 -0.72 -15.00
CA GLN A 101 1.86 0.72 -14.87
C GLN A 101 2.35 1.15 -13.48
N MET A 102 2.06 0.33 -12.46
CA MET A 102 2.53 0.47 -11.08
C MET A 102 3.99 0.01 -10.93
#